data_AF-A0A6P0LKG7-F1
#
_entry.id   AF-A0A6P0LKG7-F1
#
_cell.length_a   1.000
_cell.length_b   1.000
_cell.length_c   1.000
_cell.angle_alpha   90.00
_cell.angle_beta   90.00
_cell.angle_gamma   90.00
#
_symmetry.space_group_name_H-M   'P 1'
#
loop_
_entity.id
_entity.type
_entity.pdbx_description
1 polymer ?
#
loop_
_entity_poly.entity_id
_entity_poly.type
_entity_poly.pdbx_seq_one_letter_code
_entity_poly.pdbx_strand_id
1 'polypeptide(L)'
;MLNWLLVVCDDPLTINLYKRCALLGELNSPRRAHLAGIWESLWWSLVKATTVGYGDKSPVSFVGRLVAIVWMFTGLFVVAYFTAAITADRLESNISDLIDLFGKQVATVADTTSARYMNQQPVKLIEFEQVEDAYKALKAGQVQALVYDSPTLLYQTSQNREYQIVGELFAEQDYGIVLPQGSHYRESINRIILQLQEDGELTNLEQKWFPCDILPH
;
A
#
# COMPACT_ATOMS: atom_id res chain seq x y z
N MET A 1 -73.34 13.59 17.06
CA MET A 1 -71.92 13.33 17.40
C MET A 1 -71.65 14.02 18.73
N LEU A 2 -71.13 13.27 19.70
CA LEU A 2 -71.07 13.66 21.12
C LEU A 2 -69.98 14.70 21.39
N ASN A 3 -70.40 15.84 21.94
CA ASN A 3 -69.58 16.92 22.47
C ASN A 3 -69.23 16.62 23.94
N TRP A 4 -67.99 16.88 24.37
CA TRP A 4 -67.62 16.89 25.78
C TRP A 4 -66.84 18.17 26.11
N LEU A 5 -67.41 18.97 27.01
CA LEU A 5 -66.81 20.14 27.65
C LEU A 5 -66.05 19.69 28.91
N LEU A 6 -64.86 20.25 29.14
CA LEU A 6 -64.11 20.09 30.39
C LEU A 6 -63.99 21.46 31.02
N VAL A 7 -64.69 21.64 32.15
CA VAL A 7 -64.64 22.80 33.04
C VAL A 7 -63.48 22.59 34.01
N VAL A 8 -62.65 23.62 34.21
CA VAL A 8 -61.70 23.66 35.34
C VAL A 8 -61.96 24.96 36.11
N CYS A 9 -62.17 24.82 37.42
CA CYS A 9 -62.37 25.93 38.36
C CYS A 9 -61.10 26.79 38.45
N ASP A 10 -61.28 28.10 38.32
CA ASP A 10 -60.27 29.13 38.53
C ASP A 10 -60.19 29.45 40.04
N ASP A 11 -59.29 28.77 40.77
CA ASP A 11 -58.98 29.08 42.17
C ASP A 11 -57.61 29.77 42.29
N PRO A 12 -57.50 31.00 42.84
CA PRO A 12 -56.26 31.78 42.86
C PRO A 12 -55.16 31.27 43.82
N LEU A 13 -55.40 30.18 44.57
CA LEU A 13 -54.47 29.62 45.55
C LEU A 13 -53.52 28.54 44.98
N THR A 14 -53.87 27.86 43.89
CA THR A 14 -53.06 26.78 43.28
C THR A 14 -51.93 27.31 42.39
N ILE A 15 -52.07 28.51 41.82
CA ILE A 15 -51.04 29.15 40.96
C ILE A 15 -49.75 29.46 41.75
N ASN A 16 -49.88 29.82 43.03
CA ASN A 16 -48.73 30.15 43.88
C ASN A 16 -47.93 28.92 44.34
N LEU A 17 -48.59 27.76 44.49
CA LEU A 17 -47.92 26.49 44.79
C LEU A 17 -47.17 25.93 43.58
N TYR A 18 -47.74 26.04 42.37
CA TYR A 18 -47.08 25.59 41.15
C TYR A 18 -45.84 26.44 40.82
N LYS A 19 -45.91 27.77 41.01
CA LYS A 19 -44.74 28.66 40.85
C LYS A 19 -43.63 28.37 41.88
N ARG A 20 -43.97 27.98 43.12
CA ARG A 20 -42.97 27.61 44.14
C ARG A 20 -42.33 26.25 43.91
N CYS A 21 -43.07 25.26 43.39
CA CYS A 21 -42.50 23.96 43.02
C CYS A 21 -41.64 24.04 41.76
N ALA A 22 -42.00 24.86 40.76
CA ALA A 22 -41.19 25.05 39.56
C ALA A 22 -39.83 25.71 39.86
N LEU A 23 -39.80 26.67 40.80
CA LEU A 23 -38.55 27.33 41.24
C LEU A 23 -37.66 26.46 42.14
N LEU A 24 -38.21 25.41 42.77
CA LEU A 24 -37.43 24.45 43.56
C LEU A 24 -36.86 23.29 42.73
N GLY A 25 -37.35 23.07 41.50
CA GLY A 25 -36.87 22.03 40.58
C GLY A 25 -35.59 22.37 39.80
N GLU A 26 -35.19 23.65 39.76
CA GLU A 26 -34.03 24.11 38.98
C GLU A 26 -32.72 24.20 39.79
N LEU A 27 -32.76 24.07 41.11
CA LEU A 27 -31.60 24.36 41.97
C LEU A 27 -30.69 23.17 42.31
N ASN A 28 -30.89 21.97 41.74
CA ASN A 28 -30.03 20.84 42.10
C ASN A 28 -29.92 19.73 41.04
N SER A 29 -28.90 19.78 40.15
CA SER A 29 -28.15 18.58 39.76
C SER A 29 -26.88 18.86 38.90
N PRO A 30 -25.77 19.37 39.48
CA PRO A 30 -24.50 19.52 38.76
C PRO A 30 -23.95 18.20 38.17
N ARG A 31 -24.39 17.03 38.67
CA ARG A 31 -23.94 15.71 38.17
C ARG A 31 -24.63 15.21 36.90
N ARG A 32 -25.87 15.64 36.59
CA ARG A 32 -26.57 15.21 35.35
C ARG A 32 -26.11 16.01 34.12
N ALA A 33 -25.68 17.25 34.32
CA ALA A 33 -25.17 18.13 33.26
C ALA A 33 -23.82 17.67 32.68
N HIS A 34 -22.92 17.10 33.50
CA HIS A 34 -21.60 16.64 33.05
C HIS A 34 -21.67 15.41 32.13
N LEU A 35 -22.49 14.40 32.48
CA LEU A 35 -22.66 13.20 31.64
C LEU A 35 -23.37 13.53 30.33
N ALA A 36 -24.36 14.42 30.36
CA ALA A 36 -25.00 14.94 29.15
C ALA A 36 -23.98 15.67 28.26
N GLY A 37 -23.14 16.55 28.82
CA GLY A 37 -22.11 17.26 28.06
C GLY A 37 -21.07 16.32 27.42
N ILE A 38 -20.65 15.26 28.12
CA ILE A 38 -19.75 14.23 27.57
C ILE A 38 -20.40 13.53 26.38
N TRP A 39 -21.65 13.10 26.52
CA TRP A 39 -22.40 12.46 25.43
C TRP A 39 -22.55 13.37 24.22
N GLU A 40 -22.84 14.65 24.45
CA GLU A 40 -22.96 15.66 23.39
C GLU A 40 -21.63 15.92 22.67
N SER A 41 -20.52 15.89 23.39
CA SER A 41 -19.18 16.01 22.79
C SER A 41 -18.78 14.77 21.98
N LEU A 42 -19.23 13.59 22.40
CA LEU A 42 -19.02 12.33 21.68
C LEU A 42 -19.85 12.30 20.39
N TRP A 43 -21.12 12.69 20.48
CA TRP A 43 -22.03 12.83 19.34
C TRP A 43 -21.48 13.81 18.31
N TRP A 44 -21.08 15.00 18.74
CA TRP A 44 -20.49 16.00 17.86
C TRP A 44 -19.20 15.54 17.19
N SER A 45 -18.37 14.75 17.89
CA SER A 45 -17.14 14.20 17.33
C SER A 45 -17.43 13.11 16.27
N LEU A 46 -18.43 12.26 16.51
CA LEU A 46 -18.86 11.22 15.58
C LEU A 46 -19.46 11.80 14.28
N VAL A 47 -20.26 12.85 14.41
CA VAL A 47 -20.91 13.56 13.29
C VAL A 47 -19.87 14.23 12.39
N LYS A 48 -18.84 14.86 12.99
CA LYS A 48 -17.71 15.42 12.22
C LYS A 48 -16.82 14.36 11.58
N ALA A 49 -16.61 13.23 12.25
CA ALA A 49 -15.83 12.12 11.69
C ALA A 49 -16.52 11.48 10.47
N THR A 50 -17.85 11.39 10.50
CA THR A 50 -18.66 10.85 9.40
C THR A 50 -18.99 11.89 8.32
N THR A 51 -18.47 13.12 8.43
CA THR A 51 -18.72 14.26 7.53
C THR A 51 -20.20 14.68 7.43
N VAL A 52 -21.05 14.15 8.30
CA VAL A 52 -22.48 14.46 8.33
C VAL A 52 -22.60 15.86 8.95
N GLY A 53 -22.71 16.90 8.14
CA GLY A 53 -22.65 18.29 8.60
C GLY A 53 -23.90 18.81 9.33
N TYR A 54 -24.39 18.12 10.36
CA TYR A 54 -25.43 18.70 11.23
C TYR A 54 -24.76 19.76 12.13
N GLY A 55 -24.90 21.03 11.73
CA GLY A 55 -24.35 22.19 12.44
C GLY A 55 -25.14 22.59 13.70
N ASP A 56 -25.80 21.64 14.35
CA ASP A 56 -26.70 21.86 15.49
C ASP A 56 -25.94 22.15 16.79
N LYS A 57 -24.73 21.61 16.96
CA LYS A 57 -23.87 21.82 18.14
C LYS A 57 -22.45 22.17 17.73
N SER A 58 -21.91 23.26 18.28
CA SER A 58 -20.52 23.67 18.07
C SER A 58 -19.98 24.40 19.30
N PRO A 59 -18.67 24.34 19.59
CA PRO A 59 -18.09 25.06 20.71
C PRO A 59 -18.19 26.57 20.47
N VAL A 60 -18.94 27.23 21.36
CA VAL A 60 -19.15 28.69 21.32
C VAL A 60 -18.01 29.47 21.97
N SER A 61 -17.21 28.83 22.83
CA SER A 61 -16.09 29.46 23.54
C SER A 61 -14.82 29.54 22.68
N PHE A 62 -14.03 30.59 22.86
CA PHE A 62 -12.76 30.79 22.13
C PHE A 62 -11.79 29.62 22.34
N VAL A 63 -11.62 29.17 23.59
CA VAL A 63 -10.78 28.01 23.94
C VAL A 63 -11.32 26.73 23.32
N GLY A 64 -12.65 26.53 23.32
CA GLY A 64 -13.27 25.36 22.71
C GLY A 64 -13.06 25.29 21.20
N ARG A 65 -13.03 26.44 20.51
CA ARG A 65 -12.72 26.50 19.07
C ARG A 65 -11.27 26.13 18.77
N LEU A 66 -10.31 26.55 19.60
CA LEU A 66 -8.91 26.15 19.43
C LEU A 66 -8.73 24.63 19.59
N VAL A 67 -9.32 24.04 20.63
CA VAL A 67 -9.29 22.58 20.84
C VAL A 67 -9.97 21.85 19.67
N ALA A 68 -11.08 22.37 19.16
CA ALA A 68 -11.78 21.81 18.01
C ALA A 68 -10.93 21.78 16.74
N ILE A 69 -10.19 22.86 16.48
CA ILE A 69 -9.30 22.97 15.31
C ILE A 69 -8.19 21.91 15.40
N VAL A 70 -7.52 21.81 16.56
CA VAL A 70 -6.49 20.80 16.78
C VAL A 70 -7.05 19.39 16.56
N TRP A 71 -8.23 19.09 17.13
CA TRP A 71 -8.88 17.79 16.97
C TRP A 71 -9.25 17.47 15.51
N MET A 72 -9.72 18.46 14.74
CA MET A 72 -10.02 18.30 13.32
C MET A 72 -8.77 17.95 12.52
N PHE A 73 -7.65 18.62 12.77
CA PHE A 73 -6.38 18.31 12.11
C PHE A 73 -5.88 16.90 12.48
N THR A 74 -5.96 16.51 13.75
CA THR A 74 -5.59 15.15 14.18
C THR A 74 -6.42 14.09 13.45
N GLY A 75 -7.74 14.29 13.32
CA GLY A 75 -8.61 13.40 12.55
C GLY A 75 -8.20 13.29 11.07
N LEU A 76 -7.88 14.41 10.43
CA LEU A 76 -7.41 14.43 9.04
C LEU A 76 -6.10 13.65 8.85
N PHE A 77 -5.13 13.83 9.76
CA PHE A 77 -3.86 13.10 9.71
C PHE A 77 -4.03 11.59 9.88
N VAL A 78 -4.92 11.16 10.79
CA VAL A 78 -5.20 9.73 11.00
C VAL A 78 -5.82 9.11 9.74
N VAL A 79 -6.84 9.74 9.16
CA VAL A 79 -7.49 9.21 7.94
C VAL A 79 -6.51 9.19 6.76
N ALA A 80 -5.70 10.25 6.59
CA ALA A 80 -4.67 10.31 5.55
C ALA A 80 -3.62 9.21 5.73
N TYR A 81 -3.14 8.98 6.96
CA TYR A 81 -2.17 7.92 7.26
C TYR A 81 -2.73 6.53 6.95
N PHE A 82 -3.95 6.22 7.39
CA PHE A 82 -4.58 4.92 7.08
C PHE A 82 -4.79 4.72 5.58
N THR A 83 -5.24 5.76 4.87
CA THR A 83 -5.43 5.71 3.42
C THR A 83 -4.09 5.49 2.70
N ALA A 84 -3.04 6.20 3.12
CA ALA A 84 -1.69 6.05 2.58
C ALA A 84 -1.13 4.65 2.86
N ALA A 85 -1.29 4.13 4.07
CA ALA A 85 -0.82 2.79 4.44
C ALA A 85 -1.51 1.70 3.60
N ILE A 86 -2.83 1.78 3.42
CA ILE A 86 -3.58 0.82 2.58
C ILE A 86 -3.17 0.94 1.10
N THR A 87 -2.91 2.15 0.62
CA THR A 87 -2.48 2.38 -0.77
C THR A 87 -1.06 1.86 -0.99
N ALA A 88 -0.15 2.06 -0.03
CA ALA A 88 1.20 1.52 -0.07
C ALA A 88 1.19 -0.01 -0.13
N ASP A 89 0.39 -0.67 0.72
CA ASP A 89 0.19 -2.13 0.69
C ASP A 89 -0.30 -2.66 -0.67
N ARG A 90 -1.09 -1.85 -1.40
CA ARG A 90 -1.59 -2.21 -2.74
C ARG A 90 -0.56 -2.04 -3.83
N LEU A 91 0.42 -1.14 -3.65
CA LEU A 91 1.57 -1.03 -4.54
C LEU A 91 2.66 -2.07 -4.24
N GLU A 92 2.73 -2.58 -2.99
CA GLU A 92 3.76 -3.48 -2.49
C GLU A 92 3.41 -4.98 -2.52
N SER A 93 2.27 -5.39 -3.11
CA SER A 93 2.10 -6.82 -3.47
C SER A 93 3.08 -7.30 -4.57
N ASN A 94 3.99 -6.43 -4.99
CA ASN A 94 5.15 -6.73 -5.81
C ASN A 94 6.12 -7.61 -5.02
N ILE A 95 6.36 -8.80 -5.56
CA ILE A 95 7.47 -9.67 -5.18
C ILE A 95 8.73 -8.81 -5.21
N SER A 96 9.31 -8.54 -4.06
CA SER A 96 10.51 -7.71 -3.95
C SER A 96 11.76 -8.54 -3.82
N ASP A 97 11.62 -9.75 -3.28
CA ASP A 97 12.75 -10.60 -2.95
C ASP A 97 12.49 -12.06 -3.30
N LEU A 98 13.58 -12.85 -3.37
CA LEU A 98 13.46 -14.30 -3.63
C LEU A 98 12.61 -15.00 -2.56
N ILE A 99 12.63 -14.48 -1.33
CA ILE A 99 11.85 -15.00 -0.20
C ILE A 99 10.35 -14.83 -0.43
N ASP A 100 9.92 -13.78 -1.14
CA ASP A 100 8.51 -13.51 -1.44
C ASP A 100 7.93 -14.48 -2.48
N LEU A 101 8.79 -15.28 -3.14
CA LEU A 101 8.40 -16.30 -4.09
C LEU A 101 8.02 -17.63 -3.42
N PHE A 102 8.34 -17.81 -2.13
CA PHE A 102 8.03 -19.06 -1.44
C PHE A 102 6.53 -19.35 -1.41
N GLY A 103 6.17 -20.54 -1.87
CA GLY A 103 4.77 -20.95 -2.02
C GLY A 103 4.01 -20.30 -3.19
N LYS A 104 4.63 -19.43 -3.98
CA LYS A 104 4.06 -18.87 -5.22
C LYS A 104 4.39 -19.72 -6.44
N GLN A 105 3.63 -19.53 -7.51
CA GLN A 105 3.86 -20.14 -8.81
C GLN A 105 4.86 -19.31 -9.60
N VAL A 106 6.00 -19.90 -9.91
CA VAL A 106 7.11 -19.24 -10.61
C VAL A 106 7.33 -19.93 -11.94
N ALA A 107 7.42 -19.16 -13.01
CA ALA A 107 7.79 -19.67 -14.33
C ALA A 107 9.31 -19.66 -14.51
N THR A 108 9.80 -20.67 -15.21
CA THR A 108 11.17 -20.73 -15.75
C THR A 108 11.14 -21.42 -17.11
N VAL A 109 12.23 -21.36 -17.85
CA VAL A 109 12.42 -22.17 -19.06
C VAL A 109 13.05 -23.51 -18.69
N ALA A 110 12.52 -24.60 -19.26
CA ALA A 110 12.99 -25.97 -19.05
C ALA A 110 14.46 -26.15 -19.49
N ASP A 111 15.14 -27.14 -18.93
CA ASP A 111 16.54 -27.50 -19.27
C ASP A 111 17.59 -26.39 -19.10
N THR A 112 17.29 -25.35 -18.32
CA THR A 112 18.21 -24.22 -18.09
C THR A 112 18.87 -24.24 -16.71
N THR A 113 19.93 -23.46 -16.52
CA THR A 113 20.58 -23.25 -15.22
C THR A 113 19.58 -22.68 -14.20
N SER A 114 18.72 -21.76 -14.65
CA SER A 114 17.63 -21.17 -13.89
C SER A 114 16.64 -22.23 -13.36
N ALA A 115 16.21 -23.19 -14.20
CA ALA A 115 15.33 -24.27 -13.75
C ALA A 115 15.98 -25.18 -12.71
N ARG A 116 17.27 -25.52 -12.88
CA ARG A 116 18.00 -26.33 -11.91
C ARG A 116 18.15 -25.63 -10.56
N TYR A 117 18.38 -24.32 -10.57
CA TYR A 117 18.47 -23.51 -9.36
C TYR A 117 17.12 -23.42 -8.65
N MET A 118 16.05 -23.11 -9.38
CA MET A 118 14.71 -22.94 -8.79
C MET A 118 14.10 -24.25 -8.29
N ASN A 119 14.46 -25.40 -8.87
CA ASN A 119 14.05 -26.72 -8.37
C ASN A 119 14.61 -27.05 -6.97
N GLN A 120 15.66 -26.35 -6.53
CA GLN A 120 16.21 -26.51 -5.18
C GLN A 120 15.52 -25.60 -4.14
N GLN A 121 14.67 -24.68 -4.59
CA GLN A 121 13.97 -23.73 -3.73
C GLN A 121 12.55 -24.22 -3.41
N PRO A 122 11.97 -23.87 -2.24
CA PRO A 122 10.60 -24.22 -1.87
C PRO A 122 9.56 -23.34 -2.61
N VAL A 123 9.56 -23.40 -3.94
CA VAL A 123 8.63 -22.71 -4.84
C VAL A 123 7.84 -23.72 -5.68
N LYS A 124 6.67 -23.31 -6.18
CA LYS A 124 5.94 -24.13 -7.15
C LYS A 124 6.39 -23.74 -8.56
N LEU A 125 7.38 -24.47 -9.09
CA LEU A 125 7.96 -24.20 -10.40
C LEU A 125 7.05 -24.70 -11.53
N ILE A 126 6.87 -23.87 -12.55
CA ILE A 126 6.23 -24.22 -13.82
C ILE A 126 7.26 -23.99 -14.92
N GLU A 127 7.67 -25.07 -15.57
CA GLU A 127 8.68 -25.02 -16.63
C GLU A 127 7.98 -24.89 -18.00
N PHE A 128 8.51 -24.00 -18.84
CA PHE A 128 8.06 -23.78 -20.22
C PHE A 128 9.19 -24.12 -21.19
N GLU A 129 8.87 -24.58 -22.39
CA GLU A 129 9.89 -24.84 -23.42
C GLU A 129 10.47 -23.54 -24.01
N GLN A 130 9.65 -22.49 -24.07
CA GLN A 130 10.02 -21.19 -24.65
C GLN A 130 9.82 -20.06 -23.64
N VAL A 131 10.72 -19.09 -23.67
CA VAL A 131 10.65 -17.92 -22.78
C VAL A 131 9.40 -17.08 -23.08
N GLU A 132 8.99 -17.00 -24.35
CA GLU A 132 7.79 -16.26 -24.78
C GLU A 132 6.52 -16.80 -24.13
N ASP A 133 6.40 -18.12 -23.96
CA ASP A 133 5.25 -18.74 -23.31
C ASP A 133 5.23 -18.47 -21.81
N ALA A 134 6.41 -18.39 -21.18
CA ALA A 134 6.55 -17.97 -19.80
C ALA A 134 6.09 -16.52 -19.60
N TYR A 135 6.41 -15.60 -20.53
CA TYR A 135 5.90 -14.23 -20.51
C TYR A 135 4.39 -14.16 -20.73
N LYS A 136 3.81 -14.98 -21.62
CA LYS A 136 2.35 -15.06 -21.80
C LYS A 136 1.67 -15.56 -20.52
N ALA A 137 2.24 -16.57 -19.87
CA ALA A 137 1.72 -17.10 -18.61
C ALA A 137 1.77 -16.05 -17.49
N LEU A 138 2.84 -15.24 -17.44
CA LEU A 138 2.97 -14.13 -16.50
C LEU A 138 1.91 -13.06 -16.78
N LYS A 139 1.73 -12.66 -18.04
CA LYS A 139 0.71 -11.69 -18.46
C LYS A 139 -0.72 -12.19 -18.21
N ALA A 140 -0.96 -13.50 -18.34
CA ALA A 140 -2.24 -14.12 -18.05
C ALA A 140 -2.50 -14.31 -16.54
N GLY A 141 -1.54 -13.99 -15.67
CA GLY A 141 -1.65 -14.17 -14.22
C GLY A 141 -1.63 -15.64 -13.78
N GLN A 142 -1.21 -16.56 -14.66
CA GLN A 142 -1.08 -17.99 -14.33
C GLN A 142 0.10 -18.23 -13.39
N VAL A 143 1.16 -17.43 -13.55
CA VAL A 143 2.33 -17.38 -12.67
C VAL A 143 2.48 -15.98 -12.08
N GLN A 144 3.12 -15.89 -10.92
CA GLN A 144 3.34 -14.62 -10.22
C GLN A 144 4.69 -13.99 -10.56
N ALA A 145 5.67 -14.79 -10.97
CA ALA A 145 7.00 -14.33 -11.36
C ALA A 145 7.60 -15.20 -12.46
N LEU A 146 8.52 -14.63 -13.23
CA LEU A 146 9.37 -15.32 -14.20
C LEU A 146 10.82 -15.19 -13.76
N VAL A 147 11.51 -16.33 -13.64
CA VAL A 147 12.94 -16.40 -13.34
C VAL A 147 13.67 -16.92 -14.57
N TYR A 148 14.63 -16.14 -15.06
CA TYR A 148 15.45 -16.49 -16.21
C TYR A 148 16.75 -15.67 -16.25
N ASP A 149 17.58 -15.90 -17.26
CA ASP A 149 18.85 -15.22 -17.47
C ASP A 149 18.70 -13.68 -17.54
N SER A 150 19.44 -12.99 -16.68
CA SER A 150 19.44 -11.52 -16.55
C SER A 150 19.52 -10.75 -17.88
N PRO A 151 20.49 -10.98 -18.79
CA PRO A 151 20.57 -10.20 -20.03
C PRO A 151 19.34 -10.40 -20.93
N THR A 152 18.71 -11.57 -20.88
CA THR A 152 17.48 -11.82 -21.65
C THR A 152 16.31 -11.06 -21.07
N LEU A 153 16.15 -11.10 -19.74
CA LEU A 153 15.10 -10.35 -19.04
C LEU A 153 15.27 -8.84 -19.21
N LEU A 154 16.50 -8.33 -19.11
CA LEU A 154 16.85 -6.92 -19.32
C LEU A 154 16.53 -6.47 -20.73
N TYR A 155 16.90 -7.26 -21.74
CA TYR A 155 16.57 -6.95 -23.13
C TYR A 155 15.06 -6.91 -23.38
N GLN A 156 14.32 -7.89 -22.87
CA GLN A 156 12.86 -7.90 -23.06
C GLN A 156 12.17 -6.75 -22.32
N THR A 157 12.61 -6.43 -21.12
CA THR A 157 12.08 -5.32 -20.33
C THR A 157 12.43 -3.96 -20.95
N SER A 158 13.60 -3.85 -21.59
CA SER A 158 13.99 -2.62 -22.31
C SER A 158 13.11 -2.37 -23.53
N GLN A 159 12.66 -3.43 -24.21
CA GLN A 159 11.74 -3.34 -25.35
C GLN A 159 10.28 -3.13 -24.90
N ASN A 160 9.88 -3.76 -23.79
CA ASN A 160 8.51 -3.73 -23.29
C ASN A 160 8.44 -3.32 -21.81
N ARG A 161 8.01 -2.08 -21.57
CA ARG A 161 7.82 -1.47 -20.23
C ARG A 161 6.62 -2.03 -19.45
N GLU A 162 5.89 -3.00 -20.00
CA GLU A 162 4.82 -3.70 -19.28
C GLU A 162 5.33 -4.59 -18.14
N TYR A 163 6.61 -4.98 -18.18
CA TYR A 163 7.25 -5.80 -17.17
C TYR A 163 8.22 -4.96 -16.33
N GLN A 164 8.47 -5.41 -15.10
CA GLN A 164 9.44 -4.80 -14.21
C GLN A 164 10.34 -5.90 -13.65
N ILE A 165 11.64 -5.65 -13.65
CA ILE A 165 12.62 -6.51 -12.98
C ILE A 165 12.62 -6.13 -11.50
N VAL A 166 12.52 -7.15 -10.64
CA VAL A 166 12.39 -6.99 -9.19
C VAL A 166 13.36 -7.93 -8.48
N GLY A 167 13.85 -7.48 -7.34
CA GLY A 167 14.79 -8.21 -6.49
C GLY A 167 16.24 -8.14 -6.92
N GLU A 168 17.10 -8.68 -6.05
CA GLU A 168 18.53 -8.75 -6.26
C GLU A 168 18.89 -9.84 -7.29
N LEU A 169 20.01 -9.65 -7.97
CA LEU A 169 20.58 -10.67 -8.83
C LEU A 169 21.01 -11.86 -7.96
N PHE A 170 20.40 -13.02 -8.18
CA PHE A 170 20.77 -14.27 -7.50
C PHE A 170 21.42 -15.24 -8.49
N ALA A 171 22.28 -16.12 -7.96
CA ALA A 171 23.04 -17.07 -8.74
C ALA A 171 23.81 -16.40 -9.90
N GLU A 172 24.65 -15.42 -9.55
CA GLU A 172 25.52 -14.71 -10.49
C GLU A 172 26.30 -15.72 -11.35
N GLN A 173 26.19 -15.56 -12.66
CA GLN A 173 26.79 -16.43 -13.66
C GLN A 173 27.69 -15.59 -14.54
N ASP A 174 28.98 -15.93 -14.56
CA ASP A 174 29.95 -15.31 -15.46
C ASP A 174 29.73 -15.81 -16.88
N TYR A 175 29.51 -14.88 -17.81
CA TYR A 175 29.45 -15.18 -19.24
C TYR A 175 30.86 -15.21 -19.84
N GLY A 176 31.14 -16.21 -20.66
CA GLY A 176 32.44 -16.39 -21.29
C GLY A 176 32.35 -16.85 -22.74
N ILE A 177 33.40 -16.55 -23.51
CA ILE A 177 33.54 -17.03 -24.89
C ILE A 177 34.22 -18.39 -24.87
N VAL A 178 33.53 -19.41 -25.41
CA VAL A 178 34.06 -20.78 -25.47
C VAL A 178 34.91 -20.99 -26.72
N LEU A 179 36.11 -21.55 -26.53
CA LEU A 179 37.05 -21.86 -27.61
C LEU A 179 37.49 -23.33 -27.54
N PRO A 180 37.86 -23.96 -28.67
CA PRO A 180 38.45 -25.30 -28.65
C PRO A 180 39.70 -25.36 -27.75
N GLN A 181 39.90 -26.51 -27.10
CA GLN A 181 41.05 -26.72 -26.24
C GLN A 181 42.36 -26.53 -27.04
N GLY A 182 43.27 -25.72 -26.51
CA GLY A 182 44.54 -25.39 -27.17
C GLY A 182 44.47 -24.29 -28.24
N SER A 183 43.34 -23.60 -28.39
CA SER A 183 43.20 -22.50 -29.35
C SER A 183 44.24 -21.39 -29.13
N HIS A 184 44.97 -21.03 -30.19
CA HIS A 184 45.93 -19.93 -30.21
C HIS A 184 45.27 -18.56 -29.97
N TYR A 185 43.95 -18.45 -30.16
CA TYR A 185 43.19 -17.20 -30.00
C TYR A 185 42.81 -16.90 -28.55
N ARG A 186 42.94 -17.86 -27.63
CA ARG A 186 42.51 -17.71 -26.23
C ARG A 186 43.17 -16.50 -25.55
N GLU A 187 44.49 -16.39 -25.70
CA GLU A 187 45.26 -15.31 -25.08
C GLU A 187 44.95 -13.95 -25.71
N SER A 188 44.86 -13.87 -27.03
CA SER A 188 44.53 -12.62 -27.72
C SER A 188 43.13 -12.12 -27.38
N ILE A 189 42.14 -13.01 -27.33
CA ILE A 189 40.75 -12.66 -27.00
C ILE A 189 40.66 -12.19 -25.55
N ASN A 190 41.27 -12.91 -24.61
CA ASN A 190 41.24 -12.52 -23.20
C ASN A 190 41.87 -11.13 -22.97
N ARG A 191 42.99 -10.85 -23.65
CA ARG A 191 43.66 -9.53 -23.56
C ARG A 191 42.77 -8.40 -24.08
N ILE A 192 42.07 -8.62 -25.20
CA ILE A 192 41.14 -7.63 -25.76
C ILE A 192 39.97 -7.39 -24.81
N ILE A 193 39.40 -8.44 -24.21
CA ILE A 193 38.30 -8.30 -23.25
C ILE A 193 38.75 -7.48 -22.03
N LEU A 194 39.94 -7.75 -21.49
CA LEU A 194 40.51 -7.00 -20.38
C LEU A 194 40.73 -5.52 -20.75
N GLN A 195 41.24 -5.24 -21.96
CA GLN A 195 41.40 -3.86 -22.45
C GLN A 195 40.04 -3.14 -22.55
N LEU A 196 39.03 -3.79 -23.11
CA LEU A 196 37.68 -3.21 -23.21
C LEU A 196 37.06 -2.92 -21.84
N GLN A 197 37.40 -3.71 -20.82
CA GLN A 197 36.97 -3.49 -19.45
C GLN A 197 37.74 -2.33 -18.79
N GLU A 198 39.06 -2.26 -18.95
CA GLU A 198 39.92 -1.18 -18.43
C GLU A 198 39.58 0.18 -19.06
N ASP A 199 39.31 0.20 -20.37
CA ASP A 199 38.97 1.42 -21.13
C ASP A 199 37.52 1.88 -20.88
N GLY A 200 36.70 1.07 -20.18
CA GLY A 200 35.28 1.35 -19.91
C GLY A 200 34.36 1.17 -21.12
N GLU A 201 34.88 0.72 -22.27
CA GLU A 201 34.09 0.41 -23.47
C GLU A 201 33.02 -0.65 -23.20
N LEU A 202 33.33 -1.66 -22.37
CA LEU A 202 32.37 -2.68 -22.00
C LEU A 202 31.18 -2.08 -21.22
N THR A 203 31.45 -1.15 -20.30
CA THR A 203 30.40 -0.41 -19.57
C THR A 203 29.59 0.49 -20.49
N ASN A 204 30.22 1.13 -21.48
CA ASN A 204 29.51 1.93 -22.49
C ASN A 204 28.56 1.05 -23.34
N LEU A 205 29.00 -0.15 -23.72
CA LEU A 205 28.17 -1.12 -24.42
C LEU A 205 27.01 -1.58 -23.53
N GLU A 206 27.27 -1.87 -22.26
CA GLU A 206 26.24 -2.24 -21.29
C GLU A 206 25.19 -1.14 -21.17
N GLN A 207 25.57 0.12 -20.92
CA GLN A 207 24.65 1.25 -20.83
C GLN A 207 23.87 1.51 -22.13
N LYS A 208 24.50 1.26 -23.28
CA LYS A 208 23.86 1.43 -24.58
C LYS A 208 22.73 0.43 -24.81
N TRP A 209 22.89 -0.81 -24.37
CA TRP A 209 21.91 -1.88 -24.58
C TRP A 209 20.96 -2.04 -23.39
N PHE A 210 21.40 -1.67 -22.18
CA PHE A 210 20.70 -1.82 -20.91
C PHE A 210 20.82 -0.51 -20.11
N PRO A 211 19.96 0.48 -20.38
CA PRO A 211 20.01 1.75 -19.65
C PRO A 211 19.69 1.57 -18.15
N CYS A 212 20.24 2.47 -17.32
CA CYS A 212 20.24 2.35 -15.86
C CYS A 212 18.85 2.39 -15.20
N ASP A 213 17.81 2.76 -15.94
CA ASP A 213 16.43 2.83 -15.43
C ASP A 213 15.73 1.47 -15.34
N ILE A 214 16.36 0.41 -15.87
CA ILE A 214 15.81 -0.95 -15.91
C ILE A 214 16.49 -1.89 -14.91
N LEU A 215 17.64 -1.50 -14.36
CA LEU A 215 18.37 -2.29 -13.38
C LEU A 215 17.75 -2.10 -12.00
N PRO A 216 17.52 -3.18 -11.24
CA PRO A 216 17.07 -3.06 -9.85
C PRO A 216 18.14 -2.32 -9.02
N HIS A 217 17.69 -1.44 -8.12
CA HIS A 217 18.52 -0.68 -7.18
C HIS A 217 18.74 -1.46 -5.89
#